data_AF-A0A925NQJ5-F1
#
_entry.id   AF-A0A925NQJ5-F1
#
_cell.length_a   1.000
_cell.length_b   1.000
_cell.length_c   1.000
_cell.angle_alpha   90.00
_cell.angle_beta   90.00
_cell.angle_gamma   90.00
#
_symmetry.space_group_name_H-M   'P 1'
#
loop_
_entity.id
_entity.type
_entity.pdbx_description
1 polymer ?
#
loop_
_entity_poly.entity_id
_entity_poly.type
_entity_poly.pdbx_seq_one_letter_code
_entity_poly.pdbx_strand_id
1 'polypeptide(L)'
;MKKLSDLFDRLVDAFIQTRWQNRHAKPDKVVKVLLANLRDKRTTPVTQAELIKAFYRLIDFHCMEHDFVKGEDLCHQLLQVQAELFGVNDPRLDDTYVRITRIVQYTRRENQRLSSVNCAQVLSA
;
A
#
# COMPACT_ATOMS: atom_id res chain seq x y z
N MET A 1 11.98 20.74 13.50
CA MET A 1 10.86 20.24 12.67
C MET A 1 11.48 19.51 11.48
N LYS A 2 11.27 18.20 11.33
CA LYS A 2 11.68 17.49 10.09
C LYS A 2 10.90 18.12 8.93
N LYS A 3 11.54 18.38 7.79
CA LYS A 3 10.80 18.93 6.65
C LYS A 3 9.84 17.86 6.17
N LEU A 4 8.61 18.26 5.88
CA LEU A 4 7.54 17.37 5.43
C LEU A 4 7.95 16.53 4.20
N SER A 5 8.80 17.11 3.35
CA SER A 5 9.46 16.44 2.22
C SER A 5 10.27 15.22 2.64
N ASP A 6 10.91 15.25 3.81
CA ASP A 6 11.86 14.23 4.27
C ASP A 6 11.14 12.96 4.72
N LEU A 7 9.86 13.06 5.12
CA LEU A 7 9.04 11.91 5.50
C LEU A 7 8.55 11.15 4.27
N PHE A 8 8.06 11.88 3.28
CA PHE A 8 7.68 11.28 2.00
C PHE A 8 8.89 10.77 1.23
N ASP A 9 10.05 11.43 1.33
CA ASP A 9 11.30 10.91 0.76
C ASP A 9 11.68 9.56 1.35
N ARG A 10 11.52 9.35 2.66
CA ARG A 10 11.76 8.04 3.28
C ARG A 10 10.78 6.98 2.80
N LEU A 11 9.52 7.34 2.61
CA LEU A 11 8.49 6.43 2.10
C LEU A 11 8.79 6.03 0.64
N VAL A 12 9.19 7.02 -0.18
CA VAL A 12 9.62 6.82 -1.57
C VAL A 12 10.92 6.00 -1.63
N ASP A 13 11.90 6.32 -0.79
CA ASP A 13 13.18 5.61 -0.75
C ASP A 13 13.00 4.18 -0.21
N ALA A 14 12.17 3.96 0.81
CA ALA A 14 11.79 2.62 1.27
C ALA A 14 11.13 1.83 0.13
N PHE A 15 10.24 2.46 -0.64
CA PHE A 15 9.62 1.83 -1.81
C PHE A 15 10.63 1.51 -2.93
N ILE A 16 11.61 2.38 -3.17
CA ILE A 16 12.63 2.20 -4.23
C ILE A 16 13.70 1.19 -3.84
N GLN A 17 14.21 1.27 -2.60
CA GLN A 17 15.31 0.44 -2.07
C GLN A 17 14.87 -0.99 -1.80
N THR A 18 13.61 -1.19 -1.46
CA THR A 18 13.08 -2.54 -1.35
C THR A 18 13.02 -3.11 -2.77
N ARG A 19 14.04 -3.90 -3.11
CA ARG A 19 14.25 -4.57 -4.40
C ARG A 19 13.23 -5.70 -4.51
N TRP A 20 11.94 -5.36 -4.64
CA TRP A 20 10.85 -6.33 -4.74
C TRP A 20 11.03 -7.15 -6.03
N GLN A 21 11.27 -8.45 -5.87
CA GLN A 21 11.57 -9.35 -6.99
C GLN A 21 10.36 -9.47 -7.93
N ASN A 22 10.64 -9.29 -9.22
CA ASN A 22 9.69 -9.07 -10.30
C ASN A 22 8.71 -10.23 -10.53
N ARG A 23 7.52 -10.16 -9.94
CA ARG A 23 6.30 -10.79 -10.50
C ARG A 23 5.33 -9.77 -11.15
N HIS A 24 5.40 -8.48 -10.77
CA HIS A 24 4.43 -7.45 -11.19
C HIS A 24 5.07 -6.17 -11.77
N ALA A 25 5.95 -6.32 -12.76
CA ALA A 25 6.85 -5.27 -13.26
C ALA A 25 6.21 -4.01 -13.90
N LYS A 26 4.90 -3.98 -14.19
CA LYS A 26 4.24 -2.83 -14.86
C LYS A 26 3.71 -1.77 -13.88
N PRO A 27 2.84 -2.11 -12.91
CA PRO A 27 2.34 -1.16 -11.92
C PRO A 27 3.42 -0.65 -10.98
N ASP A 28 4.40 -1.48 -10.61
CA ASP A 28 5.57 -1.04 -9.83
C ASP A 28 6.37 0.03 -10.55
N LYS A 29 6.51 -0.06 -11.89
CA LYS A 29 7.14 0.98 -12.71
C LYS A 29 6.31 2.26 -12.76
N VAL A 30 4.99 2.14 -12.93
CA VAL A 30 4.07 3.29 -12.95
C VAL A 30 4.12 4.03 -11.62
N VAL A 31 4.15 3.30 -10.50
CA VAL A 31 4.23 3.89 -9.16
C VAL A 31 5.63 4.44 -8.91
N LYS A 32 6.72 3.77 -9.30
CA LYS A 32 8.06 4.37 -9.25
C LYS A 32 8.16 5.69 -10.03
N VAL A 33 7.58 5.75 -11.22
CA VAL A 33 7.56 6.98 -12.05
C VAL A 33 6.68 8.05 -11.42
N LEU A 34 5.50 7.70 -10.87
CA LEU A 34 4.65 8.64 -10.14
C LEU A 34 5.35 9.18 -8.90
N LEU A 35 5.99 8.31 -8.10
CA LEU A 35 6.73 8.68 -6.90
C LEU A 35 7.96 9.53 -7.23
N ALA A 36 8.69 9.23 -8.30
CA ALA A 36 9.81 10.05 -8.77
C ALA A 36 9.33 11.43 -9.25
N ASN A 37 8.24 11.51 -10.02
CA ASN A 37 7.68 12.78 -10.46
C ASN A 37 7.12 13.63 -9.31
N LEU A 38 6.57 13.00 -8.27
CA LEU A 38 6.07 13.67 -7.07
C LEU A 38 7.21 14.11 -6.14
N ARG A 39 8.32 13.33 -6.10
CA ARG A 39 9.58 13.70 -5.45
C ARG A 39 10.15 14.99 -6.03
N ASP A 40 9.89 15.35 -7.28
CA ASP A 40 10.42 16.59 -7.86
C ASP A 40 9.53 17.82 -7.62
N LYS A 41 8.27 17.66 -7.17
CA LYS A 41 7.27 18.75 -7.04
C LYS A 41 6.96 19.17 -5.57
N ARG A 42 7.95 18.99 -4.69
CA ARG A 42 7.96 18.88 -3.21
C ARG A 42 7.21 19.84 -2.26
N THR A 43 6.36 20.78 -2.66
CA THR A 43 5.95 21.84 -1.70
C THR A 43 4.49 22.27 -1.67
N THR A 44 3.58 21.60 -2.39
CA THR A 44 2.16 21.99 -2.37
C THR A 44 1.25 20.95 -1.68
N PRO A 45 0.19 21.38 -0.96
CA PRO A 45 -0.81 20.45 -0.41
C PRO A 45 -1.43 19.53 -1.48
N VAL A 46 -1.51 20.03 -2.72
CA VAL A 46 -2.01 19.30 -3.89
C VAL A 46 -1.15 18.06 -4.19
N THR A 47 0.18 18.17 -4.08
CA THR A 47 1.09 17.04 -4.34
C THR A 47 1.01 15.96 -3.26
N GLN A 48 0.67 16.31 -2.02
CA GLN A 48 0.48 15.33 -0.93
C GLN A 48 -0.78 14.48 -1.13
N ALA A 49 -1.89 15.13 -1.51
CA ALA A 49 -3.13 14.42 -1.81
C ALA A 49 -2.98 13.49 -3.02
N GLU A 50 -2.24 13.91 -4.04
CA GLU A 50 -1.91 13.09 -5.20
C GLU A 50 -1.03 11.89 -4.84
N LEU A 51 -0.08 12.08 -3.92
CA LEU A 51 0.79 11.03 -3.44
C LEU A 51 0.02 9.95 -2.65
N ILE A 52 -0.84 10.36 -1.72
CA ILE A 52 -1.74 9.45 -0.99
C ILE A 52 -2.61 8.66 -1.98
N LYS A 53 -3.18 9.32 -2.99
CA LYS A 53 -3.96 8.66 -4.05
C LYS A 53 -3.13 7.67 -4.87
N ALA A 54 -1.86 7.97 -5.16
CA ALA A 54 -0.97 7.06 -5.85
C ALA A 54 -0.68 5.81 -5.02
N PHE A 55 -0.47 5.96 -3.71
CA PHE A 55 -0.34 4.82 -2.80
C PHE A 55 -1.60 3.98 -2.72
N TYR A 56 -2.79 4.59 -2.65
CA TYR A 56 -4.05 3.85 -2.70
C TYR A 56 -4.19 3.00 -3.96
N ARG A 57 -3.82 3.53 -5.12
CA ARG A 57 -3.85 2.75 -6.37
C ARG A 57 -2.89 1.56 -6.36
N LEU A 58 -1.73 1.72 -5.75
CA LEU A 58 -0.76 0.63 -5.60
C LEU A 58 -1.27 -0.45 -4.65
N ILE A 59 -1.84 -0.06 -3.51
CA ILE A 59 -2.46 -0.96 -2.54
C ILE A 59 -3.58 -1.76 -3.23
N ASP A 60 -4.48 -1.05 -3.91
CA ASP A 60 -5.61 -1.65 -4.62
C ASP A 60 -5.11 -2.62 -5.71
N PHE A 61 -4.04 -2.28 -6.43
CA PHE A 61 -3.39 -3.17 -7.39
C PHE A 61 -2.88 -4.47 -6.74
N HIS A 62 -2.16 -4.37 -5.61
CA HIS A 62 -1.68 -5.57 -4.90
C HIS A 62 -2.83 -6.45 -4.41
N CYS A 63 -3.94 -5.85 -3.97
CA CYS A 63 -5.14 -6.61 -3.62
C CYS A 63 -5.74 -7.36 -4.82
N MET A 64 -5.75 -6.75 -6.01
CA MET A 64 -6.22 -7.39 -7.24
C MET A 64 -5.35 -8.59 -7.65
N GLU A 65 -4.05 -8.53 -7.37
CA GLU A 65 -3.10 -9.62 -7.63
C GLU A 65 -3.05 -10.67 -6.50
N HIS A 66 -3.94 -10.56 -5.50
CA HIS A 66 -3.95 -11.40 -4.29
C HIS A 66 -2.66 -11.31 -3.44
N ASP A 67 -1.85 -10.27 -3.64
CA ASP A 67 -0.66 -9.97 -2.83
C ASP A 67 -1.05 -9.14 -1.60
N PHE A 68 -1.84 -9.75 -0.72
CA PHE A 68 -2.43 -9.07 0.43
C PHE A 68 -1.40 -8.63 1.46
N VAL A 69 -0.32 -9.40 1.63
CA VAL A 69 0.80 -9.06 2.53
C VAL A 69 1.41 -7.72 2.12
N LYS A 70 1.70 -7.54 0.83
CA LYS A 70 2.28 -6.30 0.34
C LYS A 70 1.30 -5.13 0.39
N GLY A 71 0.02 -5.38 0.12
CA GLY A 71 -1.03 -4.38 0.30
C GLY A 71 -1.11 -3.86 1.74
N GLU A 72 -0.97 -4.76 2.72
CA GLU A 72 -1.01 -4.43 4.16
C GLU A 72 0.22 -3.63 4.58
N ASP A 73 1.42 -4.06 4.20
CA ASP A 73 2.69 -3.35 4.47
C ASP A 73 2.64 -1.90 3.95
N LEU A 74 2.13 -1.70 2.73
CA LEU A 74 1.97 -0.37 2.13
C LEU A 74 0.97 0.49 2.90
N CYS A 75 -0.13 -0.10 3.38
CA CYS A 75 -1.08 0.62 4.23
C CYS A 75 -0.44 1.08 5.53
N HIS A 76 0.34 0.22 6.21
CA HIS A 76 1.00 0.59 7.46
C HIS A 76 2.03 1.70 7.29
N GLN A 77 2.84 1.63 6.23
CA GLN A 77 3.81 2.68 5.91
C GLN A 77 3.11 4.02 5.60
N LEU A 78 2.03 3.99 4.83
CA LEU A 78 1.24 5.18 4.52
C LEU A 78 0.59 5.76 5.78
N LEU A 79 0.02 4.90 6.63
CA LEU A 79 -0.64 5.30 7.87
C LEU A 79 0.33 5.98 8.82
N GLN A 80 1.56 5.45 8.96
CA GLN A 80 2.60 6.08 9.76
C GLN A 80 2.89 7.51 9.27
N VAL A 81 3.05 7.69 7.96
CA VAL A 81 3.29 9.03 7.39
C VAL A 81 2.08 9.95 7.60
N GLN A 82 0.86 9.48 7.35
CA GLN A 82 -0.35 10.27 7.57
C GLN A 82 -0.53 10.67 9.04
N ALA A 83 -0.24 9.78 9.98
CA ALA A 83 -0.27 10.06 11.41
C ALA A 83 0.77 11.12 11.82
N GLU A 84 1.97 11.08 11.24
CA GLU A 84 3.00 12.11 11.45
C GLU A 84 2.63 13.47 10.83
N LEU A 85 1.81 13.48 9.77
CA LEU A 85 1.39 14.70 9.07
C LEU A 85 0.18 15.38 9.70
N PHE A 86 -0.80 14.58 10.09
CA PHE A 86 -2.15 15.06 10.44
C PHE A 86 -2.49 14.80 11.90
N GLY A 87 -1.80 13.86 12.56
CA GLY A 87 -2.12 13.33 13.87
C GLY A 87 -2.81 11.97 13.78
N VAL A 88 -2.64 11.17 14.83
CA VAL A 88 -3.10 9.77 14.91
C VAL A 88 -4.63 9.59 14.86
N ASN A 89 -5.39 10.65 15.13
CA ASN A 89 -6.86 10.65 15.19
C ASN A 89 -7.50 11.51 14.09
N ASP A 90 -6.73 11.88 13.06
CA ASP A 90 -7.26 12.74 12.00
C ASP A 90 -8.15 11.93 11.03
N PRO A 91 -9.35 12.43 10.67
CA PRO A 91 -10.27 11.74 9.76
C PRO A 91 -9.67 11.38 8.38
N ARG A 92 -8.59 12.06 7.97
CA ARG A 92 -7.89 11.76 6.71
C ARG A 92 -7.21 10.38 6.72
N LEU A 93 -7.10 9.71 7.86
CA LEU A 93 -6.56 8.35 8.00
C LEU A 93 -7.62 7.27 7.74
N ASP A 94 -8.92 7.61 7.77
CA ASP A 94 -10.02 6.64 7.68
C ASP A 94 -9.95 5.80 6.41
N ASP A 95 -9.63 6.42 5.27
CA ASP A 95 -9.48 5.73 3.98
C ASP A 95 -8.38 4.66 4.01
N THR A 96 -7.32 4.88 4.80
CA THR A 96 -6.23 3.91 4.98
C THR A 96 -6.66 2.78 5.91
N TYR A 97 -7.36 3.09 7.00
CA TYR A 97 -7.93 2.07 7.89
C TYR A 97 -8.97 1.17 7.19
N VAL A 98 -9.80 1.75 6.33
CA VAL A 98 -10.77 1.00 5.51
C VAL A 98 -10.06 0.02 4.59
N ARG A 99 -8.93 0.41 4.00
CA ARG A 99 -8.13 -0.47 3.14
C ARG A 99 -7.48 -1.61 3.93
N ILE A 100 -6.89 -1.32 5.09
CA ILE A 100 -6.36 -2.36 6.00
C ILE A 100 -7.46 -3.38 6.32
N THR A 101 -8.64 -2.89 6.70
CA THR A 101 -9.79 -3.76 7.03
C THR A 101 -10.18 -4.64 5.85
N ARG A 102 -10.23 -4.08 4.63
CA ARG A 102 -10.51 -4.86 3.41
C ARG A 102 -9.44 -5.93 3.15
N ILE A 103 -8.16 -5.60 3.30
CA ILE A 103 -7.06 -6.54 3.09
C ILE A 103 -7.14 -7.70 4.08
N VAL A 104 -7.42 -7.43 5.36
CA VAL A 104 -7.63 -8.47 6.37
C VAL A 104 -8.80 -9.38 5.99
N GLN A 105 -9.91 -8.81 5.50
CA GLN A 105 -11.06 -9.59 5.03
C GLN A 105 -10.71 -10.46 3.82
N TYR A 106 -9.95 -9.93 2.85
CA TYR A 106 -9.52 -10.70 1.68
C TYR A 106 -8.58 -11.85 2.06
N THR A 107 -7.60 -11.57 2.92
CA THR A 107 -6.66 -12.59 3.44
C THR A 107 -7.41 -13.73 4.13
N ARG A 108 -8.39 -13.40 4.98
CA ARG A 108 -9.22 -14.40 5.66
C ARG A 108 -10.02 -15.26 4.67
N ARG A 109 -10.62 -14.65 3.65
CA ARG A 109 -11.40 -15.37 2.63
C ARG A 109 -10.52 -16.31 1.80
N GLU A 110 -9.32 -15.86 1.42
CA GLU A 110 -8.37 -16.68 0.66
C GLU A 110 -7.93 -17.91 1.49
N ASN A 111 -7.62 -17.71 2.78
CA ASN A 111 -7.27 -18.81 3.68
C ASN A 111 -8.41 -19.83 3.84
N GLN A 112 -9.66 -19.37 3.91
CA GLN A 112 -10.83 -20.25 3.94
C GLN A 112 -11.00 -21.04 2.63
N ARG A 113 -10.77 -20.39 1.49
CA ARG A 113 -10.82 -21.02 0.16
C ARG A 113 -9.77 -22.11 0.00
N LEU A 114 -8.53 -21.85 0.42
CA LEU A 114 -7.46 -22.85 0.38
C LEU A 114 -7.75 -24.05 1.28
N SER A 115 -8.35 -23.79 2.46
CA SER A 115 -8.76 -24.84 3.39
C SER A 115 -9.86 -25.74 2.82
N SER A 116 -10.84 -25.17 2.10
CA SER A 116 -11.94 -25.95 1.51
C SER A 116 -11.51 -26.78 0.29
N VAL A 117 -10.57 -26.27 -0.52
CA VAL A 117 -10.00 -27.02 -1.64
C VAL A 117 -9.21 -28.24 -1.16
N ASN A 118 -8.40 -28.08 -0.10
CA ASN A 118 -7.64 -29.19 0.47
C ASN A 118 -8.56 -30.30 1.02
N CYS A 119 -9.67 -29.95 1.68
CA CYS A 119 -10.65 -30.95 2.14
C CYS A 119 -11.32 -31.69 0.99
N ALA A 120 -11.66 -31.01 -0.11
CA ALA A 120 -12.29 -31.63 -1.27
C ALA A 120 -11.38 -32.64 -1.98
N GLN A 121 -10.07 -32.36 -2.03
CA GLN A 121 -9.07 -33.26 -2.62
C GLN A 121 -8.83 -34.52 -1.77
N VAL A 122 -8.91 -34.41 -0.43
CA VAL A 122 -8.77 -35.56 0.47
C VAL A 122 -9.99 -36.49 0.41
N LEU A 123 -11.18 -35.95 0.20
CA LEU A 123 -12.42 -36.74 0.12
C LEU A 123 -12.66 -37.40 -1.26
N SER A 124 -11.83 -37.09 -2.25
CA SER A 124 -11.92 -37.64 -3.62
C SER A 124 -10.77 -38.60 -3.97
N ALA A 125 -9.89 -38.91 -3.01
CA ALA A 125 -8.81 -39.90 -3.10
C ALA A 125 -9.19 -41.17 -2.30
#